data_AF-A0A2E1ANA6-F1
#
_entry.id   AF-A0A2E1ANA6-F1
#
_cell.length_a   1.000
_cell.length_b   1.000
_cell.length_c   1.000
_cell.angle_alpha   90.00
_cell.angle_beta   90.00
_cell.angle_gamma   90.00
#
_symmetry.space_group_name_H-M   'P 1'
#
loop_
_entity.id
_entity.type
_entity.pdbx_description
1 polymer ?
#
loop_
_entity_poly.entity_id
_entity_poly.type
_entity_poly.pdbx_seq_one_letter_code
_entity_poly.pdbx_strand_id
1 'polypeptide(L)'
;MDRNKLISIFKSLNPGYSPKDNDIWKTIVYDSVPLAHPTTHLFREGEKDNFKAVTAFTEREILDFLFSKHNLHHLLLDELGLPKGNIKSIRELQDPIIQNTNEKPGDLDLVLFSLDSVHRAVVIEAKCVKARTLKSGRIVLNKEKNIAKGISQVNQYLKFGFHRTYLLMILLDDGQHNKRFNQLFRDTNLSVSRKLFNKNILKSLHPDIGLIYLKVNQITGKSILQSGKISLLTAKIAKKKKQKKTTTNAISSLQLD
;
A
#
# COMPACT_ATOMS: atom_id res chain seq x y z
N MET A 1 -20.18 -27.62 3.21
CA MET A 1 -18.71 -27.57 3.10
C MET A 1 -18.29 -26.11 3.27
N ASP A 2 -17.58 -25.81 4.35
CA ASP A 2 -17.45 -24.45 4.90
C ASP A 2 -16.49 -23.57 4.08
N ARG A 3 -17.00 -22.49 3.46
CA ARG A 3 -16.21 -21.54 2.64
C ARG A 3 -15.06 -20.89 3.42
N ASN A 4 -15.14 -20.87 4.75
CA ASN A 4 -14.10 -20.31 5.60
C ASN A 4 -12.85 -21.20 5.74
N LYS A 5 -12.94 -22.51 5.39
CA LYS A 5 -11.82 -23.45 5.52
C LYS A 5 -10.83 -23.44 4.35
N LEU A 6 -11.23 -22.95 3.17
CA LEU A 6 -10.34 -22.88 1.99
C LEU A 6 -9.40 -21.66 2.00
N ILE A 7 -9.77 -20.59 2.71
CA ILE A 7 -8.95 -19.37 2.81
C ILE A 7 -7.80 -19.52 3.82
N SER A 8 -7.86 -20.50 4.73
CA SER A 8 -6.85 -20.67 5.80
C SER A 8 -5.59 -21.45 5.39
N ILE A 9 -5.48 -21.95 4.14
CA ILE A 9 -4.40 -22.89 3.78
C ILE A 9 -3.06 -22.21 3.41
N PHE A 10 -2.99 -20.88 3.23
CA PHE A 10 -1.74 -20.22 2.75
C PHE A 10 -1.07 -19.21 3.69
N LYS A 11 -1.48 -19.08 4.96
CA LYS A 11 -1.01 -17.97 5.82
C LYS A 11 -0.04 -18.37 6.95
N SER A 12 0.95 -19.22 6.64
CA SER A 12 2.19 -19.29 7.42
C SER A 12 3.39 -18.97 6.52
N LEU A 13 3.61 -17.68 6.26
CA LEU A 13 4.80 -17.25 5.52
C LEU A 13 5.97 -17.08 6.49
N ASN A 14 6.93 -17.99 6.35
CA ASN A 14 8.27 -17.95 6.94
C ASN A 14 8.92 -16.57 6.78
N PRO A 15 9.80 -16.16 7.70
CA PRO A 15 10.64 -14.96 7.54
C PRO A 15 11.55 -15.14 6.32
N GLY A 16 11.09 -14.67 5.15
CA GLY A 16 11.80 -14.84 3.87
C GLY A 16 10.91 -14.89 2.62
N TYR A 17 9.72 -14.29 2.66
CA TYR A 17 8.79 -14.29 1.52
C TYR A 17 9.28 -13.39 0.38
N SER A 18 9.24 -13.95 -0.82
CA SER A 18 9.30 -13.24 -2.10
C SER A 18 8.03 -13.61 -2.85
N PRO A 19 7.27 -12.65 -3.40
CA PRO A 19 6.16 -12.95 -4.28
C PRO A 19 6.63 -13.84 -5.43
N LYS A 20 5.94 -14.95 -5.60
CA LYS A 20 6.03 -15.91 -6.69
C LYS A 20 4.94 -15.59 -7.71
N ASP A 21 5.09 -16.12 -8.92
CA ASP A 21 4.07 -15.94 -9.98
C ASP A 21 2.69 -16.51 -9.60
N ASN A 22 2.62 -17.39 -8.57
CA ASN A 22 1.38 -17.98 -8.06
C ASN A 22 0.75 -17.20 -6.88
N ASP A 23 1.33 -16.08 -6.45
CA ASP A 23 0.73 -15.30 -5.38
C ASP A 23 -0.51 -14.56 -5.85
N ILE A 24 -1.57 -14.65 -5.04
CA ILE A 24 -2.87 -14.09 -5.39
C ILE A 24 -2.88 -12.62 -4.98
N TRP A 25 -2.76 -11.75 -5.98
CA TRP A 25 -2.96 -10.32 -5.83
C TRP A 25 -4.46 -10.01 -5.87
N LYS A 26 -4.96 -9.28 -4.88
CA LYS A 26 -6.30 -8.71 -4.95
C LYS A 26 -6.22 -7.44 -5.79
N THR A 27 -7.03 -7.34 -6.85
CA THR A 27 -6.86 -6.29 -7.85
C THR A 27 -8.16 -5.52 -8.09
N ILE A 28 -8.03 -4.20 -8.19
CA ILE A 28 -9.05 -3.28 -8.69
C ILE A 28 -8.50 -2.66 -9.98
N VAL A 29 -9.32 -2.65 -11.03
CA VAL A 29 -9.05 -1.92 -12.26
C VAL A 29 -10.16 -0.89 -12.42
N TYR A 30 -9.81 0.34 -12.79
CA TYR A 30 -10.78 1.42 -12.95
C TYR A 30 -10.44 2.29 -14.16
N ASP A 31 -11.49 2.85 -14.77
CA ASP A 31 -11.41 3.97 -15.72
C ASP A 31 -12.60 4.89 -15.47
N SER A 32 -12.32 6.17 -15.30
CA SER A 32 -13.30 7.23 -15.06
C SER A 32 -13.53 7.95 -16.38
N VAL A 33 -14.39 7.40 -17.23
CA VAL A 33 -14.82 8.04 -18.47
C VAL A 33 -16.31 8.38 -18.38
N PRO A 34 -16.75 9.53 -18.93
CA PRO A 34 -18.17 9.80 -19.10
C PRO A 34 -18.84 8.67 -19.89
N LEU A 35 -20.01 8.24 -19.42
CA LEU A 35 -20.82 7.29 -20.16
C LEU A 35 -21.43 8.01 -21.37
N ALA A 36 -21.07 7.56 -22.58
CA ALA A 36 -21.63 8.04 -23.83
C ALA A 36 -22.57 6.99 -24.44
N HIS A 37 -23.68 7.45 -25.00
CA HIS A 37 -24.64 6.63 -25.73
C HIS A 37 -24.34 6.70 -27.24
N PRO A 38 -24.42 5.59 -28.02
CA PRO A 38 -24.75 4.22 -27.61
C PRO A 38 -23.56 3.41 -27.05
N THR A 39 -22.34 3.90 -27.21
CA THR A 39 -21.13 3.15 -26.88
C THR A 39 -20.16 3.97 -26.04
N THR A 40 -19.72 3.39 -24.92
CA THR A 40 -18.62 3.90 -24.10
C THR A 40 -17.40 3.01 -24.27
N HIS A 41 -16.25 3.61 -24.56
CA HIS A 41 -15.00 2.87 -24.69
C HIS A 41 -14.12 3.08 -23.47
N LEU A 42 -13.94 2.02 -22.70
CA LEU A 42 -13.07 1.99 -21.53
C LEU A 42 -11.61 1.81 -21.95
N PHE A 43 -10.71 2.31 -21.11
CA PHE A 43 -9.26 2.20 -21.21
C PHE A 43 -8.66 2.76 -22.50
N ARG A 44 -9.38 3.61 -23.25
CA ARG A 44 -8.80 4.29 -24.42
C ARG A 44 -7.46 4.93 -24.04
N GLU A 45 -6.50 4.80 -24.94
CA GLU A 45 -5.23 5.50 -24.78
C GLU A 45 -5.54 6.99 -24.70
N GLY A 46 -5.11 7.64 -23.61
CA GLY A 46 -5.18 9.09 -23.53
C GLY A 46 -4.23 9.68 -24.56
N GLU A 47 -4.57 10.85 -25.09
CA GLU A 47 -3.51 11.73 -25.56
C GLU A 47 -2.54 11.95 -24.39
N LYS A 48 -1.25 12.16 -24.68
CA LYS A 48 -0.30 12.51 -23.62
C LYS A 48 -0.65 13.91 -23.09
N ASP A 49 -1.70 13.99 -22.28
CA ASP A 49 -2.04 15.17 -21.52
C ASP A 49 -0.84 15.51 -20.62
N ASN A 50 -0.71 16.78 -20.25
CA ASN A 50 0.28 17.26 -19.29
C ASN A 50 -0.05 16.77 -17.85
N PHE A 51 -0.22 15.47 -17.67
CA PHE A 51 -0.52 14.87 -16.37
C PHE A 51 0.75 14.35 -15.71
N LYS A 52 0.70 14.29 -14.38
CA LYS A 52 1.76 13.74 -13.55
C LYS A 52 1.86 12.22 -13.75
N ALA A 53 3.00 11.73 -14.24
CA ALA A 53 3.26 10.29 -14.35
C ALA A 53 3.20 9.62 -12.96
N VAL A 54 2.78 8.35 -12.88
CA VAL A 54 2.68 7.60 -11.60
C VAL A 54 4.00 7.60 -10.81
N THR A 55 5.13 7.53 -11.51
CA THR A 55 6.47 7.56 -10.89
C THR A 55 6.85 8.96 -10.37
N ALA A 56 6.09 10.02 -10.66
CA ALA A 56 6.33 11.36 -10.13
C ALA A 56 5.58 11.62 -8.81
N PHE A 57 4.60 10.80 -8.43
CA PHE A 57 3.88 10.97 -7.16
C PHE A 57 4.80 10.76 -5.95
N THR A 58 4.48 11.47 -4.89
CA THR A 58 5.06 11.30 -3.55
C THR A 58 4.29 10.23 -2.77
N GLU A 59 4.83 9.85 -1.61
CA GLU A 59 4.19 8.90 -0.70
C GLU A 59 2.85 9.42 -0.19
N ARG A 60 2.87 10.66 0.33
CA ARG A 60 1.66 11.40 0.74
C ARG A 60 0.61 11.40 -0.37
N GLU A 61 0.95 11.86 -1.57
CA GLU A 61 -0.03 11.96 -2.65
C GLU A 61 -0.64 10.61 -3.05
N ILE A 62 0.10 9.51 -2.93
CA ILE A 62 -0.44 8.18 -3.20
C ILE A 62 -1.35 7.70 -2.08
N LEU A 63 -1.01 7.96 -0.82
CA LEU A 63 -1.92 7.71 0.30
C LEU A 63 -3.20 8.55 0.12
N ASP A 64 -3.08 9.83 -0.23
CA ASP A 64 -4.21 10.71 -0.52
C ASP A 64 -5.07 10.16 -1.65
N PHE A 65 -4.46 9.70 -2.74
CA PHE A 65 -5.14 9.06 -3.85
C PHE A 65 -5.93 7.81 -3.41
N LEU A 66 -5.33 6.94 -2.59
CA LEU A 66 -5.99 5.70 -2.12
C LEU A 66 -7.22 5.99 -1.26
N PHE A 67 -7.15 7.03 -0.42
CA PHE A 67 -8.21 7.38 0.52
C PHE A 67 -9.22 8.40 -0.04
N SER A 68 -8.91 9.11 -1.13
CA SER A 68 -9.82 10.09 -1.76
C SER A 68 -10.76 9.50 -2.81
N LYS A 69 -10.34 8.44 -3.52
CA LYS A 69 -11.19 7.78 -4.52
C LYS A 69 -12.09 6.75 -3.86
N HIS A 70 -13.37 6.77 -4.23
CA HIS A 70 -14.37 5.83 -3.70
C HIS A 70 -13.87 4.38 -3.84
N ASN A 71 -13.81 3.70 -2.69
CA ASN A 71 -13.57 2.27 -2.54
C ASN A 71 -12.13 1.74 -2.81
N LEU A 72 -11.15 2.56 -3.19
CA LEU A 72 -9.78 2.04 -3.40
C LEU A 72 -9.13 1.59 -2.08
N HIS A 73 -9.29 2.39 -1.02
CA HIS A 73 -8.83 2.05 0.32
C HIS A 73 -9.52 0.81 0.91
N HIS A 74 -10.71 0.40 0.43
CA HIS A 74 -11.38 -0.81 0.91
C HIS A 74 -10.55 -2.07 0.71
N LEU A 75 -9.72 -2.10 -0.35
CA LEU A 75 -8.78 -3.20 -0.57
C LEU A 75 -7.81 -3.37 0.59
N LEU A 76 -7.30 -2.25 1.10
CA LEU A 76 -6.41 -2.21 2.25
C LEU A 76 -7.16 -2.51 3.55
N LEU A 77 -8.35 -1.91 3.76
CA LEU A 77 -9.16 -2.16 4.96
C LEU A 77 -9.57 -3.63 5.09
N ASP A 78 -10.03 -4.26 4.00
CA ASP A 78 -10.39 -5.67 3.96
C ASP A 78 -9.22 -6.57 4.34
N GLU A 79 -8.03 -6.25 3.84
CA GLU A 79 -6.85 -7.03 4.15
C GLU A 79 -6.37 -6.84 5.60
N LEU A 80 -6.55 -5.63 6.12
CA LEU A 80 -6.33 -5.34 7.54
C LEU A 80 -7.46 -5.91 8.41
N GLY A 81 -8.56 -6.42 7.86
CA GLY A 81 -9.72 -6.86 8.63
C GLY A 81 -10.32 -5.73 9.47
N LEU A 82 -10.27 -4.51 8.95
CA LEU A 82 -10.95 -3.34 9.51
C LEU A 82 -12.33 -3.21 8.86
N PRO A 83 -13.36 -2.72 9.59
CA PRO A 83 -14.65 -2.46 8.97
C PRO A 83 -14.52 -1.42 7.85
N LYS A 84 -15.41 -1.47 6.85
CA LYS A 84 -15.42 -0.49 5.75
C LYS A 84 -16.05 0.85 6.14
N GLY A 85 -16.95 0.84 7.14
CA GLY A 85 -17.56 2.03 7.71
C GLY A 85 -16.90 2.46 9.02
N ASN A 86 -17.08 3.74 9.39
CA ASN A 86 -16.63 4.33 10.66
C ASN A 86 -15.11 4.24 10.93
N ILE A 87 -14.29 4.18 9.86
CA ILE A 87 -12.83 4.26 9.98
C ILE A 87 -12.38 5.71 9.90
N LYS A 88 -11.64 6.17 10.91
CA LYS A 88 -10.79 7.36 10.79
C LYS A 88 -9.43 6.93 10.22
N SER A 89 -8.95 7.71 9.25
CA SER A 89 -7.60 7.60 8.68
C SER A 89 -6.86 8.91 8.90
N ILE A 90 -5.80 8.90 9.69
CA ILE A 90 -5.00 10.08 9.98
C ILE A 90 -3.61 9.88 9.38
N ARG A 91 -3.14 10.86 8.61
CA ARG A 91 -1.84 10.84 7.94
C ARG A 91 -0.85 11.72 8.69
N GLU A 92 0.44 11.41 8.57
CA GLU A 92 1.54 12.23 9.11
C GLU A 92 1.34 12.55 10.61
N LEU A 93 0.79 11.59 11.38
CA LEU A 93 0.41 11.81 12.77
C LEU A 93 1.65 11.92 13.65
N GLN A 94 1.80 13.04 14.34
CA GLN A 94 2.81 13.24 15.38
C GLN A 94 2.15 13.25 16.75
N ASP A 95 1.49 14.37 17.10
CA ASP A 95 0.76 14.49 18.35
C ASP A 95 -0.57 13.71 18.33
N PRO A 96 -1.01 13.12 19.46
CA PRO A 96 -0.36 13.13 20.78
C PRO A 96 0.53 11.89 21.04
N ILE A 97 0.97 11.19 19.99
CA ILE A 97 1.70 9.92 20.11
C ILE A 97 3.21 10.15 20.20
N ILE A 98 3.73 11.07 19.41
CA ILE A 98 5.14 11.47 19.35
C ILE A 98 5.26 12.82 20.05
N GLN A 99 5.60 12.79 21.34
CA GLN A 99 5.68 13.99 22.18
C GLN A 99 6.96 14.81 21.98
N ASN A 100 8.02 14.21 21.41
CA ASN A 100 9.27 14.89 21.10
C ASN A 100 9.53 14.86 19.60
N THR A 101 9.19 15.95 18.91
CA THR A 101 9.33 16.10 17.45
C THR A 101 10.80 16.10 16.98
N ASN A 102 11.76 16.29 17.89
CA ASN A 102 13.19 16.20 17.60
C ASN A 102 13.73 14.76 17.65
N GLU A 103 12.94 13.80 18.14
CA GLU A 103 13.32 12.39 18.20
C GLU A 103 12.72 11.60 17.04
N LYS A 104 13.43 10.55 16.60
CA LYS A 104 12.89 9.62 15.61
C LYS A 104 11.95 8.60 16.26
N PRO A 105 10.92 8.15 15.52
CA PRO A 105 10.51 8.60 14.18
C PRO A 105 9.82 9.97 14.22
N GLY A 106 9.85 10.71 13.11
CA GLY A 106 9.30 12.06 13.01
C GLY A 106 7.77 12.06 13.02
N ASP A 107 7.16 11.42 12.02
CA ASP A 107 5.72 11.28 11.85
C ASP A 107 5.32 9.83 11.60
N LEU A 108 4.04 9.51 11.85
CA LEU A 108 3.43 8.25 11.48
C LEU A 108 2.68 8.41 10.16
N ASP A 109 3.17 7.79 9.09
CA ASP A 109 2.63 7.99 7.73
C ASP A 109 1.11 7.78 7.66
N LEU A 110 0.58 6.74 8.32
CA LEU A 110 -0.85 6.45 8.36
C LEU A 110 -1.27 5.69 9.63
N VAL A 111 -2.29 6.21 10.31
CA VAL A 111 -2.98 5.56 11.44
C VAL A 111 -4.44 5.32 11.08
N LEU A 112 -4.90 4.08 11.24
CA LEU A 112 -6.25 3.63 10.93
C LEU A 112 -6.92 3.06 12.19
N PHE A 113 -8.14 3.51 12.50
CA PHE A 113 -8.91 2.95 13.59
C PHE A 113 -10.42 3.12 13.35
N SER A 114 -11.21 2.19 13.89
CA SER A 114 -12.65 2.35 14.00
C SER A 114 -12.99 3.13 15.27
N LEU A 115 -14.00 4.00 15.19
CA LEU A 115 -14.50 4.74 16.35
C LEU A 115 -14.96 3.82 17.48
N ASP A 116 -15.51 2.66 17.15
CA ASP A 116 -15.99 1.66 18.12
C ASP A 116 -14.86 0.81 18.72
N SER A 117 -13.65 0.90 18.17
CA SER A 117 -12.54 0.04 18.57
C SER A 117 -11.18 0.74 18.47
N VAL A 118 -11.05 1.92 19.08
CA VAL A 118 -9.80 2.69 19.19
C VAL A 118 -8.62 1.88 19.77
N HIS A 119 -8.91 0.91 20.64
CA HIS A 119 -7.94 -0.02 21.22
C HIS A 119 -7.36 -1.04 20.21
N ARG A 120 -7.83 -1.02 18.96
CA ARG A 120 -7.40 -1.90 17.85
C ARG A 120 -6.76 -1.14 16.69
N ALA A 121 -6.22 0.05 16.95
CA ALA A 121 -5.65 0.89 15.92
C ALA A 121 -4.46 0.24 15.20
N VAL A 122 -4.36 0.51 13.92
CA VAL A 122 -3.30 0.03 13.03
C VAL A 122 -2.44 1.21 12.63
N VAL A 123 -1.13 1.09 12.82
CA VAL A 123 -0.17 2.05 12.28
C VAL A 123 0.55 1.44 11.07
N ILE A 124 0.80 2.27 10.07
CA ILE A 124 1.42 1.88 8.81
C ILE A 124 2.52 2.89 8.49
N GLU A 125 3.74 2.39 8.27
CA GLU A 125 4.79 3.10 7.54
C GLU A 125 4.61 2.78 6.05
N ALA A 126 4.50 3.78 5.19
CA ALA A 126 4.47 3.60 3.75
C ALA A 126 5.87 3.84 3.16
N LYS A 127 6.24 3.12 2.11
CA LYS A 127 7.42 3.46 1.29
C LYS A 127 7.17 3.23 -0.18
N CYS A 128 7.30 4.29 -0.97
CA CYS A 128 7.18 4.23 -2.42
C CYS A 128 8.48 3.74 -3.09
N VAL A 129 8.36 2.71 -3.93
CA VAL A 129 9.38 2.27 -4.87
C VAL A 129 8.87 2.49 -6.29
N LYS A 130 9.67 3.21 -7.08
CA LYS A 130 9.29 3.64 -8.43
C LYS A 130 9.86 2.66 -9.44
N ALA A 131 8.99 2.07 -10.25
CA ALA A 131 9.33 1.12 -11.29
C ALA A 131 8.96 1.68 -12.67
N ARG A 132 9.90 1.57 -13.61
CA ARG A 132 9.66 1.95 -15.01
C ARG A 132 10.21 0.88 -15.93
N THR A 133 9.42 0.47 -16.91
CA THR A 133 9.90 -0.32 -18.05
C THR A 133 10.45 0.64 -19.11
N LEU A 134 11.74 0.51 -19.44
CA LEU A 134 12.37 1.25 -20.53
C LEU A 134 11.88 0.73 -21.88
N LYS A 135 12.08 1.52 -22.96
CA LYS A 135 11.77 1.09 -24.34
C LYS A 135 12.44 -0.24 -24.73
N SER A 136 13.59 -0.55 -24.13
CA SER A 136 14.31 -1.82 -24.31
C SER A 136 13.71 -3.01 -23.56
N GLY A 137 12.62 -2.81 -22.82
CA GLY A 137 12.04 -3.83 -21.93
C GLY A 137 12.76 -3.98 -20.59
N ARG A 138 13.90 -3.30 -20.38
CA ARG A 138 14.62 -3.32 -19.09
C ARG A 138 13.85 -2.57 -18.01
N ILE A 139 13.81 -3.14 -16.81
CA ILE A 139 13.17 -2.54 -15.64
C ILE A 139 14.19 -1.72 -14.85
N VAL A 140 13.82 -0.49 -14.51
CA VAL A 140 14.58 0.37 -13.61
C VAL A 140 13.76 0.60 -12.34
N LEU A 141 14.40 0.34 -11.20
CA LEU A 141 13.86 0.65 -9.88
C LEU A 141 14.63 1.79 -9.25
N ASN A 142 13.91 2.72 -8.65
CA ASN A 142 14.49 3.84 -7.93
C ASN A 142 14.31 3.68 -6.41
N LYS A 143 15.30 4.17 -5.64
CA LYS A 143 15.24 4.32 -4.17
C LYS A 143 15.25 3.02 -3.34
N GLU A 144 16.06 2.03 -3.70
CA GLU A 144 16.29 0.81 -2.88
C GLU A 144 16.75 1.13 -1.44
N LYS A 145 17.59 2.16 -1.27
CA LYS A 145 18.07 2.63 0.05
C LYS A 145 16.92 3.08 0.98
N ASN A 146 15.77 3.45 0.43
CA ASN A 146 14.62 3.88 1.22
C ASN A 146 13.88 2.71 1.86
N ILE A 147 14.03 1.49 1.33
CA ILE A 147 13.41 0.29 1.91
C ILE A 147 14.02 0.02 3.29
N ALA A 148 15.36 0.02 3.39
CA ALA A 148 16.06 -0.18 4.66
C ALA A 148 15.73 0.92 5.69
N LYS A 149 15.58 2.17 5.22
CA LYS A 149 15.13 3.28 6.08
C LYS A 149 13.71 3.07 6.59
N GLY A 150 12.76 2.71 5.73
CA GLY A 150 11.39 2.39 6.14
C GLY A 150 11.32 1.22 7.11
N ILE A 151 12.13 0.17 6.93
CA ILE A 151 12.24 -0.93 7.89
C ILE A 151 12.75 -0.43 9.25
N SER A 152 13.78 0.43 9.26
CA SER A 152 14.28 1.02 10.50
C SER A 152 13.22 1.89 11.19
N GLN A 153 12.47 2.70 10.43
CA GLN A 153 11.40 3.55 10.95
C GLN A 153 10.25 2.73 11.53
N VAL A 154 9.69 1.79 10.77
CA VAL A 154 8.56 0.97 11.21
C VAL A 154 8.91 0.09 12.41
N ASN A 155 10.16 -0.38 12.51
CA ASN A 155 10.65 -1.10 13.70
C ASN A 155 10.56 -0.23 14.96
N GLN A 156 10.84 1.08 14.85
CA GLN A 156 10.72 2.01 15.97
C GLN A 156 9.26 2.21 16.40
N TYR A 157 8.28 2.00 15.51
CA TYR A 157 6.86 2.18 15.84
C TYR A 157 6.37 1.21 16.92
N LEU A 158 7.07 0.09 17.11
CA LEU A 158 6.77 -0.88 18.15
C LEU A 158 6.80 -0.28 19.56
N LYS A 159 7.63 0.76 19.79
CA LYS A 159 7.70 1.44 21.09
C LYS A 159 6.37 2.08 21.47
N PHE A 160 5.60 2.55 20.48
CA PHE A 160 4.26 3.10 20.67
C PHE A 160 3.20 2.04 20.94
N GLY A 161 3.45 0.76 20.62
CA GLY A 161 2.57 -0.33 21.05
C GLY A 161 1.14 -0.25 20.52
N PHE A 162 0.97 0.07 19.23
CA PHE A 162 -0.29 -0.10 18.49
C PHE A 162 -0.76 -1.56 18.48
N HIS A 163 -2.06 -1.79 18.21
CA HIS A 163 -2.60 -3.14 18.11
C HIS A 163 -1.92 -3.97 17.01
N ARG A 164 -1.66 -3.34 15.86
CA ARG A 164 -0.87 -3.90 14.75
C ARG A 164 -0.04 -2.81 14.07
N THR A 165 1.11 -3.21 13.56
CA THR A 165 2.07 -2.35 12.86
C THR A 165 2.42 -2.98 11.53
N TYR A 166 2.38 -2.20 10.45
CA TYR A 166 2.69 -2.67 9.10
C TYR A 166 3.70 -1.77 8.40
N LEU A 167 4.51 -2.39 7.54
CA LEU A 167 5.20 -1.71 6.44
C LEU A 167 4.37 -1.92 5.16
N LEU A 168 4.01 -0.82 4.50
CA LEU A 168 3.33 -0.79 3.22
C LEU A 168 4.31 -0.38 2.12
N MET A 169 4.73 -1.36 1.32
CA MET A 169 5.61 -1.14 0.17
C MET A 169 4.76 -0.81 -1.06
N ILE A 170 4.79 0.45 -1.49
CA ILE A 170 4.00 0.93 -2.61
C ILE A 170 4.84 0.92 -3.89
N LEU A 171 4.48 0.08 -4.85
CA LEU A 171 5.14 -0.06 -6.13
C LEU A 171 4.42 0.83 -7.16
N LEU A 172 5.05 1.94 -7.52
CA LEU A 172 4.57 2.88 -8.53
C LEU A 172 5.07 2.42 -9.89
N ASP A 173 4.21 1.74 -10.65
CA ASP A 173 4.54 1.07 -11.91
C ASP A 173 4.05 1.88 -13.11
N ASP A 174 4.99 2.40 -13.90
CA ASP A 174 4.70 3.01 -15.20
C ASP A 174 4.71 1.93 -16.30
N GLY A 175 3.54 1.31 -16.49
CA GLY A 175 3.29 0.25 -17.46
C GLY A 175 2.85 0.75 -18.84
N GLN A 176 2.55 2.04 -19.01
CA GLN A 176 1.93 2.60 -20.23
C GLN A 176 2.73 2.34 -21.50
N HIS A 177 4.06 2.17 -21.37
CA HIS A 177 4.96 1.91 -22.50
C HIS A 177 5.09 0.43 -22.89
N ASN A 178 4.47 -0.47 -22.13
CA ASN A 178 4.48 -1.89 -22.46
C ASN A 178 3.54 -2.16 -23.64
N LYS A 179 4.08 -2.65 -24.77
CA LYS A 179 3.33 -2.88 -26.03
C LYS A 179 2.43 -4.11 -26.00
N ARG A 180 2.07 -4.64 -24.83
CA ARG A 180 1.09 -5.74 -24.74
C ARG A 180 -0.25 -5.29 -25.33
N PHE A 181 -0.85 -6.20 -26.10
CA PHE A 181 -2.10 -5.96 -26.84
C PHE A 181 -3.23 -5.47 -25.92
N ASN A 182 -3.35 -6.08 -24.74
CA ASN A 182 -4.35 -5.74 -23.74
C ASN A 182 -3.78 -4.78 -22.69
N GLN A 183 -4.34 -3.56 -22.61
CA GLN A 183 -3.94 -2.52 -21.66
C GLN A 183 -3.98 -3.00 -20.20
N LEU A 184 -4.97 -3.83 -19.85
CA LEU A 184 -5.13 -4.40 -18.51
C LEU A 184 -3.92 -5.23 -18.03
N PHE A 185 -3.14 -5.78 -18.96
CA PHE A 185 -1.96 -6.61 -18.70
C PHE A 185 -0.64 -5.86 -18.95
N ARG A 186 -0.68 -4.55 -19.17
CA ARG A 186 0.50 -3.67 -19.28
C ARG A 186 1.11 -3.44 -17.91
N ASP A 187 1.77 -4.48 -17.43
CA ASP A 187 2.51 -4.48 -16.17
C ASP A 187 3.99 -4.50 -16.45
N THR A 188 4.76 -3.81 -15.63
CA THR A 188 6.18 -4.12 -15.50
C THR A 188 6.28 -5.53 -14.89
N ASN A 189 7.09 -6.39 -15.50
CA ASN A 189 7.32 -7.74 -15.00
C ASN A 189 8.21 -7.74 -13.75
N LEU A 190 7.62 -7.42 -12.60
CA LEU A 190 8.33 -7.28 -11.34
C LEU A 190 8.83 -8.61 -10.76
N SER A 191 8.41 -9.78 -11.27
CA SER A 191 8.91 -11.08 -10.82
C SER A 191 10.41 -11.24 -11.11
N VAL A 192 10.92 -10.51 -12.10
CA VAL A 192 12.36 -10.43 -12.41
C VAL A 192 13.13 -9.55 -11.41
N SER A 193 12.42 -8.69 -10.65
CA SER A 193 13.06 -7.85 -9.64
C SER A 193 13.32 -8.61 -8.34
N ARG A 194 14.39 -9.44 -8.35
CA ARG A 194 14.95 -10.09 -7.15
C ARG A 194 15.29 -9.10 -6.03
N LYS A 195 15.38 -7.81 -6.34
CA LYS A 195 15.81 -6.74 -5.42
C LYS A 195 14.70 -6.19 -4.53
N LEU A 196 13.47 -6.04 -5.03
CA LEU A 196 12.31 -5.61 -4.23
C LEU A 196 11.95 -6.62 -3.14
N PHE A 197 12.24 -7.88 -3.44
CA PHE A 197 11.95 -9.03 -2.61
C PHE A 197 13.22 -9.62 -2.00
N ASN A 198 14.26 -8.79 -1.89
CA ASN A 198 15.53 -9.22 -1.35
C ASN A 198 15.33 -9.65 0.12
N LYS A 199 15.39 -10.96 0.32
CA LYS A 199 15.21 -11.60 1.63
C LYS A 199 16.15 -11.03 2.68
N ASN A 200 17.36 -10.59 2.30
CA ASN A 200 18.31 -10.04 3.25
C ASN A 200 17.88 -8.67 3.80
N ILE A 201 17.21 -7.85 2.98
CA ILE A 201 16.65 -6.56 3.44
C ILE A 201 15.44 -6.82 4.35
N LEU A 202 14.58 -7.77 3.97
CA LEU A 202 13.38 -8.10 4.73
C LEU A 202 13.66 -8.83 6.05
N LYS A 203 14.82 -9.49 6.20
CA LYS A 203 15.24 -10.11 7.48
C LYS A 203 15.34 -9.09 8.62
N SER A 204 15.62 -7.82 8.32
CA SER A 204 15.69 -6.75 9.32
C SER A 204 14.31 -6.25 9.78
N LEU A 205 13.22 -6.68 9.14
CA LEU A 205 11.87 -6.34 9.56
C LEU A 205 11.48 -7.15 10.80
N HIS A 206 11.12 -6.47 11.89
CA HIS A 206 10.80 -7.14 13.15
C HIS A 206 9.70 -8.22 12.98
N PRO A 207 9.80 -9.38 13.65
CA PRO A 207 8.87 -10.52 13.46
C PRO A 207 7.40 -10.15 13.68
N ASP A 208 7.11 -9.21 14.57
CA ASP A 208 5.72 -8.78 14.84
C ASP A 208 5.12 -7.82 13.81
N ILE A 209 5.93 -7.23 12.92
CA ILE A 209 5.47 -6.25 11.93
C ILE A 209 5.04 -6.96 10.66
N GLY A 210 3.86 -6.57 10.15
CA GLY A 210 3.33 -7.08 8.89
C GLY A 210 3.94 -6.36 7.68
N LEU A 211 3.84 -6.99 6.51
CA LEU A 211 4.33 -6.47 5.25
C LEU A 211 3.24 -6.59 4.20
N ILE A 212 2.88 -5.47 3.59
CA ILE A 212 1.91 -5.38 2.51
C ILE A 212 2.60 -4.77 1.30
N TYR A 213 2.42 -5.37 0.14
CA TYR A 213 2.76 -4.79 -1.14
C TYR A 213 1.51 -4.22 -1.79
N LEU A 214 1.59 -2.98 -2.23
CA LEU A 214 0.55 -2.31 -2.99
C LEU A 214 1.15 -1.83 -4.31
N LYS A 215 0.66 -2.34 -5.43
CA LYS A 215 1.06 -1.91 -6.76
C LYS A 215 0.04 -0.90 -7.27
N VAL A 216 0.49 0.30 -7.62
CA VAL A 216 -0.29 1.30 -8.34
C VAL A 216 0.29 1.36 -9.75
N ASN A 217 -0.48 0.85 -10.72
CA ASN A 217 -0.04 0.72 -12.10
C ASN A 217 -0.79 1.69 -13.01
N GLN A 218 0.00 2.45 -13.76
CA GLN A 218 -0.48 3.28 -14.85
C GLN A 218 -0.46 2.48 -16.16
N ILE A 219 -1.63 2.00 -16.57
CA ILE A 219 -1.78 1.06 -17.69
C ILE A 219 -2.13 1.72 -19.03
N THR A 220 -2.48 3.00 -19.01
CA THR A 220 -2.80 3.83 -20.18
C THR A 220 -2.01 5.14 -20.11
N GLY A 221 -2.00 5.90 -21.20
CA GLY A 221 -1.55 7.29 -21.25
C GLY A 221 -2.45 8.29 -20.53
N LYS A 222 -3.22 7.87 -19.52
CA LYS A 222 -4.02 8.75 -18.65
C LYS A 222 -3.40 8.82 -17.25
N SER A 223 -3.78 9.84 -16.48
CA SER A 223 -3.45 9.93 -15.06
C SER A 223 -4.03 8.74 -14.26
N ILE A 224 -3.31 8.29 -13.23
CA ILE A 224 -3.83 7.32 -12.25
C ILE A 224 -5.05 7.85 -11.48
N LEU A 225 -5.31 9.16 -11.51
CA LEU A 225 -6.54 9.71 -10.93
C LEU A 225 -7.78 9.42 -11.79
N GLN A 226 -7.60 9.02 -13.04
CA GLN A 226 -8.66 8.74 -14.01
C GLN A 226 -8.72 7.25 -14.34
N SER A 227 -7.59 6.64 -14.70
CA SER A 227 -7.52 5.24 -15.13
C SER A 227 -6.29 4.55 -14.56
N GLY A 228 -6.46 3.32 -14.09
CA GLY A 228 -5.34 2.56 -13.58
C GLY A 228 -5.73 1.20 -13.04
N LYS A 229 -4.71 0.54 -12.47
CA LYS A 229 -4.85 -0.74 -11.79
C LYS A 229 -4.16 -0.68 -10.45
N ILE A 230 -4.85 -1.12 -9.40
CA ILE A 230 -4.30 -1.28 -8.07
C ILE A 230 -4.32 -2.74 -7.69
N SER A 231 -3.20 -3.27 -7.23
CA SER A 231 -3.10 -4.65 -6.76
C SER A 231 -2.49 -4.69 -5.37
N LEU A 232 -3.03 -5.50 -4.48
CA LEU A 232 -2.55 -5.66 -3.11
C LEU A 232 -2.19 -7.11 -2.81
N LEU A 233 -1.09 -7.29 -2.08
CA LEU A 233 -0.61 -8.58 -1.59
C LEU A 233 -0.10 -8.43 -0.15
N THR A 234 -0.65 -9.22 0.77
CA THR A 234 -0.06 -9.36 2.12
C THR A 234 1.00 -10.43 2.11
N ALA A 235 2.25 -9.99 2.14
CA ALA A 235 3.41 -10.86 2.29
C ALA A 235 3.57 -11.41 3.70
N LYS A 236 3.17 -10.63 4.71
CA LYS A 236 3.29 -11.02 6.12
C LYS A 236 2.21 -10.34 6.94
N ILE A 237 1.50 -11.11 7.75
CA ILE A 237 0.47 -10.58 8.64
C ILE A 237 1.15 -10.07 9.91
N ALA A 238 0.77 -8.87 10.37
CA ALA A 238 1.28 -8.34 11.64
C ALA A 238 0.73 -9.15 12.82
N LYS A 239 1.56 -9.35 13.85
CA LYS A 239 1.11 -9.96 15.09
C LYS A 239 0.15 -9.01 15.80
N LYS A 240 -1.03 -9.52 16.16
CA LYS A 240 -1.99 -8.78 17.01
C LYS A 240 -1.42 -8.65 18.42
N LYS A 241 -1.39 -7.43 18.95
CA LYS A 241 -0.96 -7.13 20.32
C LYS A 241 -2.06 -6.41 21.10
N LYS A 242 -2.05 -6.53 22.42
CA LYS A 242 -2.84 -5.61 23.25
C LYS A 242 -2.23 -4.22 23.12
N GLN A 243 -3.02 -3.25 22.63
CA GLN A 243 -2.54 -1.88 22.46
C GLN A 243 -2.22 -1.25 23.82
N LYS A 244 -1.14 -0.47 23.90
CA LYS A 244 -0.76 0.26 25.12
C LYS A 244 -1.87 1.25 25.50
N LYS A 245 -2.12 1.38 26.81
CA LYS A 245 -3.14 2.31 27.34
C LYS A 245 -2.86 3.76 26.91
N THR A 246 -1.59 4.18 26.93
CA THR A 246 -1.17 5.51 26.48
C THR A 246 -1.58 5.78 25.03
N THR A 247 -1.34 4.83 24.13
CA THR A 247 -1.70 4.93 22.70
C THR A 247 -3.19 4.87 22.48
N THR A 248 -3.91 4.05 23.24
CA THR A 248 -5.38 4.05 23.20
C THR A 248 -5.94 5.41 23.60
N ASN A 249 -5.46 5.98 24.70
CA ASN A 249 -5.90 7.30 25.15
C ASN A 249 -5.58 8.40 24.13
N ALA A 250 -4.38 8.36 23.54
CA ALA A 250 -3.93 9.26 22.48
C ALA A 250 -4.82 9.18 21.24
N ILE A 251 -5.24 7.99 20.83
CA ILE A 251 -6.16 7.83 19.68
C ILE A 251 -7.59 8.23 20.03
N SER A 252 -8.02 7.99 21.27
CA SER A 252 -9.32 8.45 21.75
C SER A 252 -9.46 9.97 21.73
N SER A 253 -8.41 10.73 22.05
CA SER A 253 -8.50 12.20 21.98
C SER A 253 -8.70 12.71 20.56
N LEU A 254 -8.14 12.01 19.55
CA LEU A 254 -8.32 12.31 18.13
C LEU A 254 -9.75 12.01 17.61
N GLN A 255 -10.64 11.48 18.45
CA GLN A 255 -12.06 11.32 18.11
C GLN A 255 -12.82 12.63 18.22
N LEU A 256 -12.39 13.51 19.14
CA LEU A 256 -13.09 14.74 19.53
C LEU A 256 -12.80 15.92 18.58
N ASP A 257 -11.79 15.77 17.72
CA ASP A 257 -11.44 16.66 16.62
C ASP A 257 -12.01 16.16 15.27
#